data_AF-R7GAD9-F1
#
_entry.id   AF-R7GAD9-F1
#
_cell.length_a   1.000
_cell.length_b   1.000
_cell.length_c   1.000
_cell.angle_alpha   90.00
_cell.angle_beta   90.00
_cell.angle_gamma   90.00
#
_symmetry.space_group_name_H-M   'P 1'
#
loop_
_entity.id
_entity.type
_entity.pdbx_description
1 polymer ?
#
loop_
_entity_poly.entity_id
_entity_poly.type
_entity_poly.pdbx_seq_one_letter_code
_entity_poly.pdbx_strand_id
1 'polypeptide(L)'
;MKNTIYKYISSTCVLYTAVMLFNSLFNCFLTDSQSENNIFWQSTLLFLFAICVIQLISFGINRWDFKSNLTYHIVNYLSTCISSFLIFYFTGIIISFSMTSLISYTISYTIIYLLLYYYFRQNYQLQADEINEMLKQYKEHL
;
A
#
# COMPACT_ATOMS: atom_id res chain seq x y z
N MET A 1 -13.60 -9.02 13.60
CA MET A 1 -13.96 -7.66 13.14
C MET A 1 -13.01 -6.57 13.64
N LYS A 2 -12.81 -6.40 14.97
CA LYS A 2 -11.88 -5.39 15.51
C LYS A 2 -10.45 -5.50 14.96
N ASN A 3 -9.87 -6.70 14.94
CA ASN A 3 -8.50 -6.91 14.44
C ASN A 3 -8.34 -6.66 12.92
N THR A 4 -9.38 -6.97 12.15
CA THR A 4 -9.42 -6.74 10.71
C THR A 4 -9.44 -5.25 10.42
N ILE A 5 -10.35 -4.51 11.08
CA ILE A 5 -10.46 -3.06 10.96
C ILE A 5 -9.16 -2.37 11.39
N TYR A 6 -8.53 -2.82 12.48
CA TYR A 6 -7.26 -2.26 12.95
C TYR A 6 -6.10 -2.50 11.96
N LYS A 7 -6.01 -3.69 11.35
CA LYS A 7 -5.01 -3.98 10.31
C LYS A 7 -5.20 -3.11 9.06
N TYR A 8 -6.43 -2.95 8.59
CA TYR A 8 -6.73 -2.10 7.43
C TYR A 8 -6.47 -0.63 7.72
N ILE A 9 -6.94 -0.10 8.86
CA ILE A 9 -6.70 1.30 9.26
C ILE A 9 -5.21 1.57 9.44
N SER A 10 -4.48 0.68 10.14
CA SER A 10 -3.03 0.83 10.34
C SER A 10 -2.26 0.80 9.02
N SER A 11 -2.61 -0.09 8.08
CA SER A 11 -1.98 -0.15 6.76
C SER A 11 -2.27 1.11 5.93
N THR A 12 -3.51 1.63 6.01
CA THR A 12 -3.92 2.88 5.35
C THR A 12 -3.16 4.07 5.90
N CYS A 13 -3.01 4.16 7.23
CA CYS A 13 -2.29 5.25 7.89
C CYS A 13 -0.79 5.24 7.57
N VAL A 14 -0.17 4.06 7.47
CA VAL A 14 1.25 3.94 7.07
C VAL A 14 1.45 4.39 5.63
N LEU A 15 0.58 3.93 4.70
CA LEU A 15 0.61 4.37 3.30
C LEU A 15 0.35 5.87 3.16
N TYR A 16 -0.64 6.40 3.88
CA TYR A 16 -0.95 7.83 3.91
C TYR A 16 0.23 8.66 4.43
N THR A 17 0.85 8.23 5.54
CA THR A 17 2.02 8.92 6.10
C THR A 17 3.20 8.90 5.12
N ALA A 18 3.44 7.78 4.44
CA ALA A 18 4.49 7.66 3.43
C ALA A 18 4.24 8.60 2.23
N VAL A 19 3.00 8.68 1.76
CA VAL A 19 2.60 9.60 0.67
C VAL A 19 2.74 11.06 1.09
N MET A 20 2.29 11.42 2.30
CA MET A 20 2.42 12.79 2.81
C MET A 20 3.89 13.18 2.98
N LEU A 21 4.75 12.27 3.47
CA LEU A 21 6.19 12.49 3.54
C LEU A 21 6.80 12.67 2.15
N PHE A 22 6.43 11.83 1.18
CA PHE A 22 6.94 11.94 -0.19
C PHE A 22 6.54 13.26 -0.85
N ASN A 23 5.27 13.66 -0.76
CA ASN A 23 4.79 14.93 -1.30
C ASN A 23 5.41 16.14 -0.58
N SER A 24 5.59 16.05 0.74
CA SER A 24 6.24 17.13 1.51
C SER A 24 7.72 17.28 1.15
N LEU A 25 8.44 16.16 0.98
CA LEU A 25 9.83 16.18 0.51
C LEU A 25 9.92 16.77 -0.91
N PHE A 26 9.04 16.36 -1.82
CA PHE A 26 9.02 16.85 -3.19
C PHE A 26 8.75 18.36 -3.26
N ASN A 27 7.81 18.87 -2.45
CA ASN A 27 7.55 20.30 -2.30
C ASN A 27 8.69 21.07 -1.60
N CYS A 28 9.51 20.43 -0.76
CA CYS A 28 10.69 21.09 -0.20
C CYS A 28 11.81 21.26 -1.24
N PHE A 29 11.84 20.47 -2.31
CA PHE A 29 12.86 20.55 -3.37
C PHE A 29 12.45 21.43 -4.56
N LEU A 30 11.14 21.66 -4.77
CA LEU A 30 10.60 22.57 -5.79
C LEU A 30 10.07 23.80 -5.08
N THR A 31 10.82 24.90 -5.15
CA THR A 31 10.51 26.14 -4.43
C THR A 31 9.94 27.16 -5.42
N ASP A 32 8.62 27.23 -5.63
CA ASP A 32 7.97 28.37 -6.27
C ASP A 32 6.50 28.64 -5.82
N SER A 33 6.38 29.70 -5.01
CA SER A 33 5.46 29.82 -3.87
C SER A 33 3.97 30.18 -4.09
N GLN A 34 3.40 30.12 -5.30
CA GLN A 34 1.98 30.54 -5.48
C GLN A 34 1.08 29.62 -6.31
N SER A 35 1.62 28.73 -7.15
CA SER A 35 0.82 27.73 -7.90
C SER A 35 0.84 26.32 -7.26
N GLU A 36 1.72 26.12 -6.28
CA GLU A 36 2.02 24.81 -5.69
C GLU A 36 0.93 24.25 -4.78
N ASN A 37 0.15 25.11 -4.11
CA ASN A 37 -0.83 24.64 -3.13
C ASN A 37 -1.96 23.85 -3.81
N ASN A 38 -2.44 24.29 -4.97
CA ASN A 38 -3.47 23.57 -5.73
C ASN A 38 -2.95 22.23 -6.27
N ILE A 39 -1.70 22.18 -6.76
CA ILE A 39 -1.10 20.95 -7.28
C ILE A 39 -0.84 19.95 -6.14
N PHE A 40 -0.42 20.41 -4.96
CA PHE A 40 -0.22 19.58 -3.77
C PHE A 40 -1.52 18.97 -3.25
N TRP A 41 -2.59 19.76 -3.13
CA TRP A 41 -3.89 19.23 -2.72
C TRP A 41 -4.47 18.28 -3.75
N GLN A 42 -4.30 18.58 -5.04
CA GLN A 42 -4.77 17.72 -6.13
C GLN A 42 -4.00 16.39 -6.17
N SER A 43 -2.68 16.40 -5.98
CA SER A 43 -1.88 15.17 -5.91
C SER A 43 -2.21 14.35 -4.66
N THR A 44 -2.41 15.00 -3.52
CA THR A 44 -2.79 14.33 -2.26
C THR A 44 -4.16 13.67 -2.37
N LEU A 45 -5.15 14.37 -2.92
CA LEU A 45 -6.48 13.81 -3.18
C LEU A 45 -6.42 12.64 -4.17
N LEU A 46 -5.59 12.76 -5.22
CA LEU A 46 -5.38 11.68 -6.18
C LEU A 46 -4.79 10.42 -5.52
N PHE A 47 -3.78 10.58 -4.66
CA PHE A 47 -3.21 9.46 -3.92
C PHE A 47 -4.22 8.82 -2.97
N LEU A 48 -5.01 9.61 -2.25
CA LEU A 48 -6.09 9.10 -1.39
C LEU A 48 -7.12 8.31 -2.20
N PHE A 49 -7.50 8.81 -3.37
CA PHE A 49 -8.38 8.11 -4.29
C PHE A 49 -7.76 6.79 -4.76
N ALA A 50 -6.48 6.79 -5.14
CA ALA A 50 -5.76 5.59 -5.53
C ALA A 50 -5.75 4.54 -4.41
N ILE A 51 -5.49 4.95 -3.16
CA ILE A 51 -5.52 4.06 -1.99
C ILE A 51 -6.94 3.46 -1.82
N CYS A 52 -8.00 4.26 -1.95
CA CYS A 52 -9.36 3.78 -1.84
C CYS A 52 -9.68 2.71 -2.91
N VAL A 53 -9.31 2.96 -4.17
CA VAL A 53 -9.53 1.99 -5.26
C VAL A 53 -8.76 0.70 -5.02
N ILE A 54 -7.49 0.79 -4.62
CA ILE A 54 -6.65 -0.37 -4.29
C ILE A 54 -7.29 -1.20 -3.17
N GLN A 55 -7.83 -0.56 -2.13
CA GLN A 55 -8.49 -1.28 -1.04
C GLN A 55 -9.78 -1.96 -1.49
N LEU A 56 -10.59 -1.34 -2.35
CA LEU A 56 -11.77 -1.96 -2.93
C LEU A 56 -11.41 -3.19 -3.75
N ILE A 57 -10.33 -3.11 -4.54
CA ILE A 57 -9.80 -4.23 -5.31
C ILE A 57 -9.34 -5.35 -4.37
N SER A 58 -8.50 -5.05 -3.39
CA SER A 58 -8.02 -6.05 -2.43
C SER A 58 -9.16 -6.67 -1.62
N PHE A 59 -10.21 -5.91 -1.30
CA PHE A 59 -11.41 -6.43 -0.67
C PHE A 59 -12.17 -7.41 -1.58
N GLY A 60 -12.29 -7.09 -2.87
CA GLY A 60 -12.86 -8.00 -3.87
C GLY A 60 -12.06 -9.29 -4.01
N ILE A 61 -10.74 -9.18 -4.13
CA ILE A 61 -9.81 -10.32 -4.23
C ILE A 61 -9.90 -11.19 -2.98
N ASN A 62 -10.00 -10.60 -1.78
CA ASN A 62 -10.13 -11.36 -0.53
C ASN A 62 -11.40 -12.21 -0.43
N ARG A 63 -12.41 -11.96 -1.26
CA ARG A 63 -13.62 -12.79 -1.33
C ARG A 63 -13.55 -13.89 -2.37
N TRP A 64 -12.48 -13.95 -3.17
CA TRP A 64 -12.25 -15.05 -4.10
C TRP A 64 -11.47 -16.18 -3.44
N ASP A 65 -11.93 -17.39 -3.66
CA ASP A 65 -11.26 -18.60 -3.19
C ASP A 65 -10.08 -18.94 -4.09
N PHE A 66 -8.88 -18.61 -3.62
CA PHE A 66 -7.64 -18.98 -4.28
C PHE A 66 -7.18 -20.36 -3.84
N LYS A 67 -6.83 -21.22 -4.80
CA LYS A 67 -6.29 -22.57 -4.53
C LYS A 67 -4.89 -22.56 -3.89
N SER A 68 -4.13 -21.47 -4.04
CA SER A 68 -2.77 -21.35 -3.52
C SER A 68 -2.52 -19.93 -3.03
N ASN A 69 -1.80 -19.81 -1.92
CA ASN A 69 -1.38 -18.52 -1.35
C ASN A 69 -0.51 -17.72 -2.34
N LEU A 70 0.30 -18.41 -3.15
CA LEU A 70 1.12 -17.78 -4.17
C LEU A 70 0.25 -17.15 -5.27
N THR A 71 -0.82 -17.84 -5.68
CA THR A 71 -1.77 -17.32 -6.67
C THR A 71 -2.51 -16.08 -6.13
N TYR A 72 -2.92 -16.10 -4.87
CA TYR A 72 -3.51 -14.92 -4.21
C TYR A 72 -2.55 -13.71 -4.25
N HIS A 73 -1.29 -13.89 -3.88
CA HIS A 73 -0.32 -12.80 -3.87
C HIS A 73 0.01 -12.26 -5.26
N ILE A 74 0.09 -13.12 -6.28
CA ILE A 74 0.32 -12.70 -7.68
C ILE A 74 -0.87 -11.88 -8.19
N VAL A 75 -2.09 -12.37 -7.98
CA VAL A 75 -3.30 -11.68 -8.46
C VAL A 75 -3.49 -10.35 -7.73
N ASN A 76 -3.27 -10.32 -6.42
CA ASN A 76 -3.31 -9.08 -5.65
C ASN A 76 -2.25 -8.08 -6.17
N TYR A 77 -0.99 -8.52 -6.31
CA TYR A 77 0.09 -7.67 -6.82
C TYR A 77 -0.22 -7.09 -8.21
N LEU A 78 -0.61 -7.94 -9.17
CA LEU A 78 -0.91 -7.50 -10.54
C LEU A 78 -2.07 -6.52 -10.57
N SER A 79 -3.15 -6.84 -9.84
CA SER A 79 -4.36 -6.01 -9.83
C SER A 79 -4.09 -4.65 -9.18
N THR A 80 -3.35 -4.60 -8.07
CA THR A 80 -3.03 -3.34 -7.39
C THR A 80 -2.02 -2.51 -8.18
N CYS A 81 -1.04 -3.14 -8.83
CA CYS A 81 -0.04 -2.46 -9.67
C CYS A 81 -0.66 -1.84 -10.93
N ILE A 82 -1.50 -2.59 -11.66
CA ILE A 82 -2.16 -2.11 -12.88
C ILE A 82 -3.15 -0.98 -12.54
N SER A 83 -3.98 -1.18 -11.50
CA SER A 83 -4.96 -0.17 -11.11
C SER A 83 -4.32 1.14 -10.66
N SER A 84 -3.25 1.08 -9.86
CA SER A 84 -2.54 2.28 -9.42
C SER A 84 -1.88 3.01 -10.60
N PHE A 85 -1.24 2.27 -11.51
CA PHE A 85 -0.67 2.84 -12.73
C PHE A 85 -1.73 3.56 -13.58
N LEU A 86 -2.89 2.94 -13.80
CA LEU A 86 -3.98 3.53 -14.57
C LEU A 86 -4.51 4.82 -13.93
N ILE A 87 -4.65 4.86 -12.60
CA ILE A 87 -5.13 6.07 -11.89
C ILE A 87 -4.13 7.23 -12.07
N PHE A 88 -2.84 6.99 -11.90
CA PHE A 88 -1.82 8.02 -12.08
C PHE A 88 -1.63 8.44 -13.54
N TYR A 89 -1.90 7.53 -14.49
CA TYR A 89 -1.89 7.83 -15.91
C TYR A 89 -3.09 8.68 -16.34
N PHE A 90 -4.33 8.23 -16.05
CA PHE A 90 -5.55 8.92 -16.51
C PHE A 90 -5.70 10.32 -15.95
N THR A 91 -5.11 10.59 -14.79
CA THR A 91 -5.13 11.91 -14.19
C THR A 91 -4.03 12.83 -14.71
N GLY A 92 -3.04 12.31 -15.44
CA GLY A 92 -2.03 13.10 -16.16
C GLY A 92 -1.10 13.96 -15.28
N ILE A 93 -1.25 13.90 -13.95
CA ILE A 93 -0.54 14.75 -12.99
C ILE A 93 0.87 14.22 -12.69
N ILE A 94 1.06 12.90 -12.71
CA ILE A 94 2.29 12.27 -12.19
C ILE A 94 3.05 11.50 -13.27
N ILE A 95 2.36 10.80 -14.19
CA ILE A 95 3.00 9.88 -15.13
C ILE A 95 2.48 10.13 -16.55
N SER A 96 3.40 10.47 -17.46
CA SER A 96 3.15 10.41 -18.91
C SER A 96 3.32 8.98 -19.40
N PHE A 97 2.43 8.52 -20.29
CA PHE A 97 2.51 7.15 -20.81
C PHE A 97 3.69 6.99 -21.77
N SER A 98 4.67 6.23 -21.31
CA SER A 98 5.80 5.76 -22.10
C SER A 98 6.24 4.39 -21.58
N MET A 99 6.89 3.60 -22.43
CA MET A 99 7.42 2.29 -22.00
C MET A 99 8.44 2.44 -20.85
N THR A 100 9.25 3.51 -20.88
CA THR A 100 10.20 3.86 -19.83
C THR A 100 9.50 4.19 -18.51
N SER A 101 8.40 4.95 -18.56
CA SER A 101 7.57 5.26 -17.39
C SER A 101 6.94 4.00 -16.79
N LEU A 102 6.46 3.08 -17.64
CA LEU A 102 5.85 1.83 -17.19
C LEU A 102 6.87 0.90 -16.53
N ILE A 103 8.05 0.76 -17.13
CA ILE A 103 9.14 -0.06 -16.58
C ILE A 103 9.62 0.50 -15.24
N SER A 104 9.92 1.81 -15.19
CA SER A 104 10.38 2.47 -13.96
C SER A 104 9.35 2.37 -12.84
N TYR A 105 8.07 2.64 -13.14
CA TYR A 105 6.98 2.48 -12.19
C TYR A 105 6.88 1.05 -11.65
N THR A 106 6.91 0.06 -12.54
CA THR A 106 6.80 -1.34 -12.16
C THR A 106 7.95 -1.75 -11.23
N ILE A 107 9.18 -1.33 -11.53
CA ILE A 107 10.35 -1.61 -10.68
C ILE A 107 10.18 -0.97 -9.30
N SER A 108 9.89 0.33 -9.25
CA SER A 108 9.70 1.05 -7.98
C SER A 108 8.55 0.45 -7.16
N TYR A 109 7.43 0.12 -7.80
CA TYR A 109 6.29 -0.51 -7.16
C TYR A 109 6.65 -1.89 -6.59
N THR A 110 7.37 -2.71 -7.36
CA THR A 110 7.81 -4.04 -6.91
C THR A 110 8.68 -3.95 -5.66
N ILE A 111 9.64 -3.02 -5.63
CA ILE A 111 10.54 -2.84 -4.49
C ILE A 111 9.74 -2.47 -3.24
N ILE A 112 8.83 -1.49 -3.35
CA ILE A 112 7.99 -1.05 -2.21
C ILE A 112 7.08 -2.18 -1.75
N TYR A 113 6.46 -2.91 -2.67
CA TYR A 113 5.58 -4.04 -2.35
C TYR A 113 6.32 -5.13 -1.59
N LEU A 114 7.53 -5.49 -2.03
CA LEU A 114 8.37 -6.47 -1.35
C LEU A 114 8.79 -5.99 0.06
N LEU A 115 9.22 -4.74 0.20
CA LEU A 115 9.57 -4.16 1.50
C LEU A 115 8.41 -4.23 2.49
N LEU A 116 7.21 -3.82 2.06
CA LEU A 116 6.00 -3.92 2.86
C LEU A 116 5.66 -5.37 3.20
N TYR A 117 5.77 -6.27 2.23
CA TYR A 117 5.53 -7.70 2.46
C TYR A 117 6.47 -8.28 3.53
N TYR A 118 7.77 -7.99 3.46
CA TYR A 118 8.74 -8.42 4.47
C TYR A 118 8.43 -7.83 5.84
N TYR A 119 8.14 -6.52 5.90
CA TYR A 119 7.78 -5.84 7.14
C TYR A 119 6.55 -6.46 7.83
N PHE A 120 5.47 -6.68 7.06
CA PHE A 120 4.27 -7.30 7.61
C PHE A 120 4.49 -8.75 8.00
N ARG A 121 5.26 -9.51 7.22
CA ARG A 121 5.60 -10.90 7.56
C ARG A 121 6.33 -10.98 8.90
N GLN A 122 7.31 -10.11 9.12
CA GLN A 122 8.05 -10.05 10.39
C GLN A 122 7.13 -9.71 11.56
N ASN A 123 6.26 -8.70 11.40
CA ASN A 123 5.28 -8.35 12.43
C ASN A 123 4.30 -9.48 12.73
N TYR A 124 3.85 -10.24 11.73
CA TYR A 124 2.96 -11.38 11.95
C TYR A 124 3.67 -12.56 12.60
N GLN A 125 4.97 -12.76 12.36
CA GLN A 125 5.76 -13.76 13.07
C GLN A 125 5.88 -13.41 14.55
N LEU A 126 6.23 -12.16 14.88
CA LEU A 126 6.30 -11.69 16.26
C LEU A 126 4.96 -11.86 17.00
N GLN A 127 3.85 -11.50 16.35
CA GLN A 127 2.51 -11.70 16.93
C GLN A 127 2.18 -13.19 17.15
N ALA A 128 2.61 -14.07 16.26
CA ALA A 128 2.40 -15.51 16.41
C ALA A 128 3.22 -16.08 17.57
N ASP A 129 4.47 -15.61 17.73
CA ASP A 129 5.35 -16.01 18.82
C ASP A 129 4.79 -15.55 20.18
N GLU A 130 4.32 -14.30 20.29
CA GLU A 130 3.64 -13.79 21.50
C GLU A 130 2.40 -14.63 21.86
N ILE A 131 1.58 -15.00 20.88
CA ILE A 131 0.40 -15.85 21.11
C ILE A 131 0.82 -17.24 21.60
N ASN A 132 1.85 -17.82 21.00
CA ASN A 132 2.36 -19.14 21.41
C ASN A 132 2.93 -19.10 22.84
N GLU A 133 3.60 -18.01 23.22
CA GLU A 133 4.14 -17.82 24.56
C GLU A 133 3.01 -17.67 25.60
N MET A 134 1.98 -16.87 25.31
CA MET A 134 0.78 -16.77 26.16
C MET A 134 0.05 -18.11 26.31
N LEU A 135 -0.07 -18.89 25.22
CA LEU A 135 -0.69 -20.23 25.26
C LEU A 135 0.11 -21.21 26.10
N LYS A 136 1.45 -21.11 26.07
CA LYS A 136 2.34 -21.95 26.87
C LYS A 136 2.23 -21.61 28.36
N GLN A 137 2.25 -20.33 28.73
CA GLN A 137 2.04 -19.88 30.11
C GLN A 137 0.67 -20.31 30.65
N TYR A 138 -0.39 -20.21 29.83
CA TYR A 138 -1.72 -20.67 30.23
C TYR A 138 -1.78 -22.18 30.48
N LYS A 139 -1.07 -23.00 29.69
CA LYS A 139 -0.96 -24.45 29.90
C LYS A 139 -0.13 -24.85 31.11
N GLU A 140 0.85 -24.05 31.51
CA GLU A 140 1.68 -24.30 32.69
C GLU A 140 0.97 -23.94 34.01
N HIS A 141 -0.10 -23.13 33.95
CA HIS A 141 -0.94 -22.76 35.08
C HIS A 141 -2.21 -23.62 35.26
N LEU A 142 -2.34 -24.71 34.50
CA LEU A 142 -3.50 -25.61 34.45
C LEU A 142 -3.09 -27.02 34.91
#